data_AF-A0A968MXZ5-F1
#
_entry.id   AF-A0A968MXZ5-F1
#
_cell.length_a   1.000
_cell.length_b   1.000
_cell.length_c   1.000
_cell.angle_alpha   90.00
_cell.angle_beta   90.00
_cell.angle_gamma   90.00
#
_symmetry.space_group_name_H-M   'P 1'
#
loop_
_entity.id
_entity.type
_entity.pdbx_description
1 polymer ?
#
loop_
_entity_poly.entity_id
_entity_poly.type
_entity_poly.pdbx_seq_one_letter_code
_entity_poly.pdbx_strand_id
1 'polypeptide(L)'
;RKDTLSLGVCNGCQVMVELDLLTPDHDKKTKKCDITVRIKFESIFLNVNIPDNNSVMLKSLKGSRLGIWVAHGEGRFELPYEESKYNVVLKYSHEAYPGNPNGSDYNIAGICSTDGRHLVMMPHLERSIFPWNWAYYPENRKSDEVSPWIEAFINAKNWITNNRE
;
A
#
# COMPACT_ATOMS: atom_id res chain seq x y z
N ARG A 1 17.53 9.38 -9.26
CA ARG A 1 18.52 9.49 -8.16
C ARG A 1 18.59 8.17 -7.41
N LYS A 2 19.76 7.80 -6.86
CA LYS A 2 19.97 6.52 -6.16
C LYS A 2 19.60 6.59 -4.66
N ASP A 3 19.53 7.79 -4.11
CA ASP A 3 19.37 8.12 -2.69
C ASP A 3 17.97 8.67 -2.34
N THR A 4 16.98 8.46 -3.22
CA THR A 4 15.62 8.98 -3.06
C THR A 4 14.61 7.88 -2.72
N LEU A 5 13.69 8.20 -1.80
CA LEU A 5 12.47 7.44 -1.54
C LEU A 5 11.24 8.26 -1.91
N SER A 6 10.14 7.59 -2.26
CA SER A 6 8.84 8.25 -2.41
C SER A 6 7.71 7.35 -1.92
N LEU A 7 6.68 7.98 -1.37
CA LEU A 7 5.46 7.32 -0.91
C LEU A 7 4.25 8.02 -1.55
N GLY A 8 3.45 7.26 -2.30
CA GLY A 8 2.19 7.70 -2.85
C GLY A 8 1.01 7.01 -2.15
N VAL A 9 0.20 7.76 -1.40
CA VAL A 9 -0.98 7.23 -0.71
C VAL A 9 -2.26 7.74 -1.36
N CYS A 10 -3.21 6.84 -1.63
CA CYS A 10 -4.52 7.14 -2.20
C CYS A 10 -4.37 7.98 -3.49
N ASN A 11 -4.72 9.27 -3.50
CA ASN A 11 -4.52 10.12 -4.68
C ASN A 11 -3.03 10.22 -5.09
N GLY A 12 -2.10 10.22 -4.13
CA GLY A 12 -0.67 10.16 -4.43
C GLY A 12 -0.25 8.86 -5.14
N CYS A 13 -0.93 7.74 -4.87
CA CYS A 13 -0.73 6.49 -5.61
C CYS A 13 -1.15 6.66 -7.06
N GLN A 14 -2.33 7.23 -7.30
CA GLN A 14 -2.87 7.47 -8.65
C GLN A 14 -1.91 8.32 -9.49
N VAL A 15 -1.40 9.42 -8.94
CA VAL A 15 -0.43 10.29 -9.61
C VAL A 15 0.85 9.53 -9.96
N MET A 16 1.40 8.75 -9.03
CA MET A 16 2.64 8.00 -9.27
C MET A 16 2.49 6.88 -10.29
N VAL A 17 1.32 6.24 -10.36
CA VAL A 17 0.99 5.25 -11.38
C VAL A 17 0.87 5.92 -12.75
N GLU A 18 0.22 7.07 -12.84
CA GLU A 18 0.08 7.82 -14.10
C GLU A 18 1.42 8.35 -14.63
N LEU A 19 2.35 8.68 -13.72
CA LEU A 19 3.74 9.04 -14.05
C LEU A 19 4.63 7.83 -14.39
N ASP A 20 4.10 6.61 -14.31
CA ASP A 20 4.79 5.35 -14.61
C ASP A 20 6.12 5.16 -13.84
N LEU A 21 6.16 5.62 -12.59
CA LEU A 21 7.40 5.59 -11.77
C LEU A 21 7.72 4.20 -11.20
N LEU A 22 6.78 3.26 -11.27
CA LEU A 22 6.86 1.96 -10.58
C LEU A 22 7.26 0.82 -11.50
N THR A 23 6.81 0.86 -12.75
CA THR A 23 6.99 -0.21 -13.74
C THR A 23 7.51 0.35 -15.07
N PRO A 24 8.64 1.09 -15.08
CA PRO A 24 9.13 1.76 -16.28
C PRO A 24 9.41 0.77 -17.43
N ASP A 25 9.82 -0.46 -17.08
CA ASP A 25 10.20 -1.52 -18.02
C ASP A 25 9.00 -2.27 -18.63
N HIS A 26 7.76 -1.95 -18.25
CA HIS A 26 6.57 -2.57 -18.82
C HIS A 26 6.18 -1.92 -20.15
N ASP A 27 6.04 -2.74 -21.20
CA ASP A 27 5.58 -2.31 -22.53
C ASP A 27 4.15 -1.77 -22.51
N LYS A 28 3.26 -2.46 -21.78
CA LYS A 28 1.90 -2.00 -21.49
C LYS A 28 1.92 -1.28 -20.15
N LYS A 29 1.65 0.02 -20.20
CA LYS A 29 1.52 0.81 -18.97
C LYS A 29 0.31 0.33 -18.17
N THR A 30 0.50 0.25 -16.85
CA THR A 30 -0.60 0.10 -15.92
C THR A 30 -1.55 1.25 -16.19
N LYS A 31 -2.69 0.97 -16.83
CA LYS A 31 -3.70 2.00 -17.03
C LYS A 31 -4.29 2.30 -15.66
N LYS A 32 -4.48 3.59 -15.40
CA LYS A 32 -5.31 4.23 -14.35
C LYS A 32 -5.73 3.33 -13.17
N CYS A 33 -5.67 3.89 -11.96
CA CYS A 33 -6.61 3.45 -10.93
C CYS A 33 -8.03 3.80 -11.42
N ASP A 34 -8.61 2.94 -12.25
CA ASP A 34 -9.86 3.20 -12.94
C ASP A 34 -11.01 3.18 -11.93
N ILE A 35 -12.16 3.71 -12.37
CA ILE A 35 -13.41 3.71 -11.64
C ILE A 35 -13.61 2.32 -11.06
N THR A 36 -13.65 2.25 -9.72
CA THR A 36 -13.99 1.04 -8.97
C THR A 36 -15.18 0.35 -9.66
N VAL A 37 -15.24 -0.99 -9.68
CA VAL A 37 -16.36 -1.76 -10.28
C VAL A 37 -17.74 -1.22 -9.82
N ARG A 38 -17.75 -0.56 -8.66
CA ARG A 38 -18.86 0.24 -8.14
C ARG A 38 -18.55 1.74 -8.23
N ILE A 39 -19.46 2.50 -8.82
CA ILE A 39 -19.45 3.97 -8.85
C ILE A 39 -19.86 4.52 -7.47
N LYS A 40 -19.09 4.18 -6.43
CA LYS A 40 -19.34 4.62 -5.06
C LYS A 40 -18.02 4.82 -4.31
N PHE A 41 -17.99 5.86 -3.50
CA PHE A 41 -16.89 6.10 -2.56
C PHE A 41 -16.94 5.07 -1.42
N GLU A 42 -15.83 4.40 -1.16
CA GLU A 42 -15.69 3.43 -0.08
C GLU A 42 -14.88 4.04 1.06
N SER A 43 -15.47 4.07 2.27
CA SER A 43 -14.85 4.52 3.51
C SER A 43 -14.99 3.42 4.55
N ILE A 44 -13.96 2.58 4.67
CA ILE A 44 -14.02 1.36 5.47
C ILE A 44 -12.70 1.10 6.20
N PHE A 45 -12.80 0.54 7.40
CA PHE A 45 -11.66 -0.05 8.11
C PHE A 45 -11.65 -1.56 7.84
N LEU A 46 -10.58 -2.07 7.24
CA LEU A 46 -10.46 -3.47 6.85
C LEU A 46 -9.06 -4.01 7.11
N ASN A 47 -8.87 -5.31 6.88
CA ASN A 47 -7.58 -5.96 7.05
C ASN A 47 -6.84 -6.09 5.72
N VAL A 48 -5.53 -5.85 5.77
CA VAL A 48 -4.59 -6.08 4.68
C VAL A 48 -3.48 -7.03 5.13
N ASN A 49 -2.97 -7.82 4.20
CA ASN A 49 -1.83 -8.71 4.36
C ASN A 49 -0.60 -8.09 3.69
N ILE A 50 0.55 -8.19 4.35
CA ILE A 50 1.84 -7.76 3.81
C ILE A 50 2.61 -9.02 3.40
N PRO A 51 2.65 -9.39 2.10
CA PRO A 51 3.41 -10.55 1.64
C PRO A 51 4.93 -10.32 1.76
N ASP A 52 5.74 -11.34 1.49
CA ASP A 52 7.19 -11.14 1.34
C ASP A 52 7.45 -10.17 0.18
N ASN A 53 8.27 -9.15 0.44
CA ASN A 53 8.47 -8.04 -0.47
C ASN A 53 9.84 -7.40 -0.27
N ASN A 54 10.25 -6.58 -1.23
CA ASN A 54 11.51 -5.85 -1.21
C ASN A 54 11.36 -4.36 -0.89
N SER A 55 10.17 -3.90 -0.46
CA SER A 55 9.94 -2.48 -0.13
C SER A 55 10.81 -2.04 1.04
N VAL A 56 11.50 -0.91 0.87
CA VAL A 56 12.25 -0.28 1.96
C VAL A 56 11.35 -0.02 3.15
N MET A 57 10.11 0.44 2.92
CA MET A 57 9.20 0.84 3.98
C MET A 57 8.51 -0.38 4.63
N LEU A 58 8.10 -1.38 3.86
CA LEU A 58 7.19 -2.44 4.36
C LEU A 58 7.83 -3.82 4.57
N LYS A 59 9.10 -4.01 4.21
CA LYS A 59 9.76 -5.31 4.33
C LYS A 59 9.83 -5.85 5.77
N SER A 60 9.98 -4.99 6.79
CA SER A 60 9.99 -5.45 8.19
C SER A 60 8.63 -5.96 8.68
N LEU A 61 7.56 -5.58 7.99
CA LEU A 61 6.18 -5.96 8.34
C LEU A 61 5.68 -7.20 7.59
N LYS A 62 6.53 -7.86 6.81
CA LYS A 62 6.14 -9.06 6.05
C LYS A 62 5.54 -10.15 6.94
N GLY A 63 4.53 -10.84 6.42
CA GLY A 63 3.75 -11.84 7.16
C GLY A 63 2.71 -11.26 8.11
N SER A 64 2.66 -9.94 8.28
CA SER A 64 1.65 -9.30 9.13
C SER A 64 0.30 -9.19 8.44
N ARG A 65 -0.76 -9.31 9.24
CA ARG A 65 -2.13 -8.95 8.88
C ARG A 65 -2.56 -7.79 9.77
N LEU A 66 -2.82 -6.63 9.18
CA LEU A 66 -3.03 -5.37 9.90
C LEU A 66 -4.33 -4.70 9.47
N GLY A 67 -4.98 -4.01 10.41
CA GLY A 67 -6.12 -3.15 10.13
C GLY A 67 -5.66 -1.83 9.51
N ILE A 68 -6.38 -1.31 8.51
CA ILE A 68 -6.05 -0.06 7.85
C ILE A 68 -7.31 0.64 7.32
N TRP A 69 -7.28 1.97 7.28
CA TRP A 69 -8.33 2.78 6.67
C TRP A 69 -8.24 2.81 5.15
N VAL A 70 -9.39 2.68 4.50
CA VAL A 70 -9.58 2.86 3.07
C VAL A 70 -10.57 4.01 2.87
N ALA A 71 -10.25 4.95 1.97
CA ALA A 71 -11.07 6.12 1.69
C ALA A 71 -10.87 6.58 0.24
N HIS A 72 -11.50 5.89 -0.73
CA HIS A 72 -11.35 6.19 -2.15
C HIS A 72 -12.59 5.85 -2.99
N GLY A 73 -12.80 6.56 -4.09
CA GLY A 73 -13.76 6.20 -5.15
C GLY A 73 -13.12 5.48 -6.34
N GLU A 74 -11.84 5.74 -6.61
CA GLU A 74 -11.09 5.27 -7.78
C GLU A 74 -9.82 4.56 -7.31
N GLY A 75 -9.98 3.38 -6.72
CA GLY A 75 -8.87 2.66 -6.08
C GLY A 75 -8.50 1.33 -6.70
N ARG A 76 -9.14 0.97 -7.82
CA ARG A 76 -8.96 -0.34 -8.43
C ARG A 76 -7.64 -0.38 -9.20
N PHE A 77 -6.75 -1.30 -8.84
CA PHE A 77 -5.61 -1.65 -9.68
C PHE A 77 -6.09 -2.55 -10.82
N GLU A 78 -5.99 -2.05 -12.06
CA GLU A 78 -6.20 -2.82 -13.29
C GLU A 78 -4.85 -3.09 -13.96
N LEU A 79 -4.40 -4.34 -13.89
CA LEU A 79 -3.03 -4.72 -14.21
C LEU A 79 -2.99 -5.57 -15.51
N PRO A 80 -2.29 -5.12 -16.56
CA PRO A 80 -2.26 -5.83 -17.84
C PRO A 80 -1.40 -7.11 -17.87
N TYR A 81 -0.70 -7.43 -16.78
CA TYR A 81 0.21 -8.56 -16.67
C TYR A 81 -0.11 -9.44 -15.46
N GLU A 82 0.47 -10.64 -15.46
CA GLU A 82 0.46 -11.55 -14.32
C GLU A 82 1.04 -10.92 -13.05
N GLU A 83 0.53 -11.30 -11.88
CA GLU A 83 0.96 -10.78 -10.57
C GLU A 83 2.49 -10.79 -10.39
N SER A 84 3.15 -11.85 -10.89
CA SER A 84 4.61 -12.04 -10.81
C SER A 84 5.45 -10.92 -11.46
N LYS A 85 4.84 -10.08 -12.30
CA LYS A 85 5.49 -8.91 -12.91
C LYS A 85 5.50 -7.68 -11.99
N TYR A 86 4.83 -7.74 -10.85
CA TYR A 86 4.70 -6.62 -9.93
C TYR A 86 5.33 -6.95 -8.58
N ASN A 87 6.03 -5.98 -7.99
CA ASN A 87 6.45 -6.08 -6.59
C ASN A 87 5.27 -5.73 -5.69
N VAL A 88 4.45 -6.74 -5.39
CA VAL A 88 3.29 -6.60 -4.51
C VAL A 88 3.76 -6.46 -3.07
N VAL A 89 3.32 -5.40 -2.41
CA VAL A 89 3.70 -5.08 -1.02
C VAL A 89 2.51 -5.11 -0.07
N LEU A 90 1.29 -5.03 -0.61
CA LEU A 90 0.08 -5.00 0.18
C LEU A 90 -1.09 -5.62 -0.58
N LYS A 91 -1.82 -6.52 0.07
CA LYS A 91 -3.05 -7.12 -0.44
C LYS A 91 -4.21 -6.96 0.52
N TYR A 92 -5.42 -6.77 0.01
CA TYR A 92 -6.63 -6.94 0.81
C TYR A 92 -6.72 -8.37 1.34
N SER A 93 -7.13 -8.54 2.61
CA SER A 93 -7.14 -9.87 3.25
C SER A 93 -8.20 -10.82 2.69
N HIS A 94 -9.23 -10.30 2.04
CA HIS A 94 -10.35 -11.06 1.51
C HIS A 94 -10.65 -10.58 0.09
N GLU A 95 -11.00 -11.51 -0.80
CA GLU A 95 -11.21 -11.20 -2.22
C GLU A 95 -12.58 -10.61 -2.50
N ALA A 96 -13.57 -10.96 -1.70
CA ALA A 96 -14.94 -10.51 -1.87
C ALA A 96 -15.17 -9.14 -1.22
N TYR A 97 -16.08 -8.37 -1.80
CA TYR A 97 -16.62 -7.17 -1.17
C TYR A 97 -17.28 -7.51 0.20
N PRO A 98 -17.10 -6.69 1.25
CA PRO A 98 -16.36 -5.43 1.28
C PRO A 98 -14.87 -5.56 1.65
N GLY A 99 -14.35 -6.77 1.77
CA GLY A 99 -12.96 -7.02 2.16
C GLY A 99 -11.93 -6.64 1.09
N ASN A 100 -12.27 -6.78 -0.19
CA ASN A 100 -11.66 -6.07 -1.31
C ASN A 100 -12.69 -5.01 -1.78
N PRO A 101 -12.53 -3.74 -1.40
CA PRO A 101 -13.58 -2.73 -1.60
C PRO A 101 -13.64 -2.21 -3.04
N ASN A 102 -12.56 -2.35 -3.82
CA ASN A 102 -12.45 -1.79 -5.16
C ASN A 102 -12.41 -2.83 -6.29
N GLY A 103 -12.22 -4.12 -5.96
CA GLY A 103 -12.10 -5.19 -6.94
C GLY A 103 -10.77 -5.15 -7.69
N SER A 104 -9.69 -4.68 -7.04
CA SER A 104 -8.34 -4.70 -7.62
C SER A 104 -7.91 -6.10 -8.01
N ASP A 105 -7.20 -6.20 -9.13
CA ASP A 105 -6.60 -7.43 -9.60
C ASP A 105 -5.65 -8.02 -8.53
N TYR A 106 -5.69 -9.35 -8.37
CA TYR A 106 -4.91 -10.09 -7.37
C TYR A 106 -5.09 -9.61 -5.92
N ASN A 107 -6.19 -8.87 -5.65
CA ASN A 107 -6.47 -8.21 -4.38
C ASN A 107 -5.41 -7.19 -3.96
N ILE A 108 -4.68 -6.62 -4.92
CA ILE A 108 -3.60 -5.69 -4.66
C ILE A 108 -4.16 -4.38 -4.07
N ALA A 109 -3.55 -3.96 -2.98
CA ALA A 109 -3.80 -2.68 -2.32
C ALA A 109 -2.60 -1.74 -2.40
N GLY A 110 -1.43 -2.24 -2.81
CA GLY A 110 -0.22 -1.47 -3.04
C GLY A 110 0.90 -2.28 -3.68
N ILE A 111 1.78 -1.57 -4.39
CA ILE A 111 2.97 -2.10 -5.07
C ILE A 111 4.17 -1.17 -4.83
N CYS A 112 5.39 -1.64 -5.10
CA CYS A 112 6.56 -0.78 -5.15
C CYS A 112 7.37 -0.93 -6.44
N SER A 113 8.32 -0.03 -6.66
CA SER A 113 9.30 -0.12 -7.76
C SER A 113 10.17 -1.37 -7.65
N THR A 114 10.84 -1.74 -8.75
CA THR A 114 11.75 -2.89 -8.83
C THR A 114 12.82 -2.90 -7.73
N ASP A 115 13.31 -1.72 -7.36
CA ASP A 115 14.32 -1.52 -6.31
C ASP A 115 13.74 -1.29 -4.90
N GLY A 116 12.42 -1.33 -4.75
CA GLY A 116 11.72 -1.21 -3.47
C GLY A 116 11.66 0.19 -2.88
N ARG A 117 12.15 1.23 -3.56
CA ARG A 117 12.28 2.60 -3.02
C ARG A 117 11.04 3.48 -3.21
N HIS A 118 10.24 3.19 -4.22
CA HIS A 118 9.05 3.96 -4.56
C HIS A 118 7.84 3.11 -4.21
N LEU A 119 7.14 3.47 -3.13
CA LEU A 119 5.98 2.74 -2.62
C LEU A 119 4.70 3.48 -3.01
N VAL A 120 3.72 2.76 -3.54
CA VAL A 120 2.35 3.27 -3.66
C VAL A 120 1.34 2.34 -3.04
N MET A 121 0.29 2.92 -2.48
CA MET A 121 -0.83 2.17 -1.91
C MET A 121 -2.11 2.99 -1.86
N MET A 122 -3.24 2.32 -1.97
CA MET A 122 -4.57 2.94 -1.85
C MET A 122 -5.03 3.12 -0.41
N PRO A 123 -4.80 2.17 0.52
CA PRO A 123 -5.12 2.37 1.93
C PRO A 123 -4.24 3.45 2.60
N HIS A 124 -4.77 4.07 3.66
CA HIS A 124 -4.15 5.17 4.38
C HIS A 124 -3.42 4.69 5.64
N LEU A 125 -2.13 4.34 5.50
CA LEU A 125 -1.29 3.94 6.64
C LEU A 125 -1.08 5.11 7.63
N GLU A 126 -1.03 6.34 7.11
CA GLU A 126 -0.82 7.56 7.88
C GLU A 126 -2.04 7.92 8.74
N ARG A 127 -3.24 7.47 8.34
CA ARG A 127 -4.45 7.57 9.17
C ARG A 127 -4.56 6.46 10.22
N SER A 128 -3.60 5.54 10.23
CA SER A 128 -3.60 4.35 11.06
C SER A 128 -2.36 4.32 11.97
N ILE A 129 -1.77 5.48 12.31
CA ILE A 129 -0.52 5.53 13.09
C ILE A 129 -0.71 5.25 14.58
N PHE A 130 -1.82 5.68 15.18
CA PHE A 130 -2.05 5.46 16.61
C PHE A 130 -3.20 4.46 16.81
N PRO A 131 -3.17 3.67 17.90
CA PRO A 131 -4.23 2.73 18.23
C PRO A 131 -5.63 3.37 18.31
N TRP A 132 -5.73 4.58 18.85
CA TRP A 132 -6.99 5.31 19.00
C TRP A 132 -7.58 5.78 17.65
N ASN A 133 -6.81 5.76 16.56
CA ASN A 133 -7.33 6.02 15.22
C ASN A 133 -7.88 4.75 14.55
N TRP A 134 -7.60 3.55 15.05
CA TRP A 134 -8.09 2.31 14.45
C TRP A 134 -9.55 2.09 14.87
N ALA A 135 -10.43 1.73 13.93
CA ALA A 135 -11.82 1.40 14.27
C ALA A 135 -11.91 0.18 15.19
N TYR A 136 -10.93 -0.73 15.07
CA TYR A 136 -10.74 -1.85 15.98
C TYR A 136 -9.24 -2.06 16.19
N TYR A 137 -8.80 -2.02 17.44
CA TYR A 137 -7.43 -2.34 17.84
C TYR A 137 -7.41 -3.59 18.72
N PRO A 138 -6.52 -4.58 18.49
CA PRO A 138 -6.51 -5.81 19.26
C PRO A 138 -6.34 -5.58 20.77
N GLU A 139 -7.17 -6.24 21.59
CA GLU A 139 -7.16 -6.03 23.03
C GLU A 139 -5.85 -6.43 23.72
N ASN A 140 -5.13 -7.40 23.14
CA ASN A 140 -3.84 -7.84 23.62
C ASN A 140 -2.70 -6.85 23.30
N ARG A 141 -3.01 -5.71 22.66
CA ARG A 141 -2.06 -4.66 22.28
C ARG A 141 -2.39 -3.30 22.89
N LYS A 142 -3.25 -3.25 23.93
CA LYS A 142 -3.69 -1.99 24.57
C LYS A 142 -2.56 -1.09 25.11
N SER A 143 -1.37 -1.65 25.36
CA SER A 143 -0.19 -0.91 25.82
C SER A 143 0.61 -0.23 24.71
N ASP A 144 0.28 -0.47 23.44
CA ASP A 144 0.99 0.16 22.33
C ASP A 144 0.71 1.68 22.33
N GLU A 145 1.77 2.48 22.21
CA GLU A 145 1.63 3.93 22.03
C GLU A 145 1.35 4.29 20.56
N VAL A 146 1.88 3.48 19.65
CA VAL A 146 1.79 3.61 18.19
C VAL A 146 1.48 2.25 17.57
N SER A 147 0.76 2.25 16.46
CA SER A 147 0.43 1.05 15.71
C SER A 147 1.64 0.55 14.90
N PRO A 148 1.60 -0.70 14.40
CA PRO A 148 2.64 -1.22 13.50
C PRO A 148 2.91 -0.39 12.26
N TRP A 149 1.97 0.44 11.79
CA TRP A 149 2.17 1.25 10.58
C TRP A 149 3.27 2.30 10.74
N ILE A 150 3.65 2.65 11.97
CA ILE A 150 4.78 3.56 12.22
C ILE A 150 6.11 3.01 11.71
N GLU A 151 6.27 1.68 11.69
CA GLU A 151 7.48 0.99 11.22
C GLU A 151 7.83 1.39 9.79
N ALA A 152 6.82 1.66 8.95
CA ALA A 152 7.03 2.12 7.59
C ALA A 152 7.84 3.42 7.52
N PHE A 153 7.52 4.37 8.40
CA PHE A 153 8.18 5.67 8.48
C PHE A 153 9.55 5.58 9.16
N ILE A 154 9.68 4.72 10.18
CA ILE A 154 10.97 4.42 10.82
C ILE A 154 11.94 3.80 9.81
N ASN A 155 11.47 2.83 9.02
CA ASN A 155 12.26 2.20 7.97
C ASN A 155 12.71 3.21 6.90
N ALA A 156 11.81 4.08 6.44
CA ALA A 156 12.16 5.15 5.51
C ALA A 156 13.25 6.08 6.08
N LYS A 157 13.11 6.53 7.33
CA LYS A 157 14.11 7.35 8.02
C LYS A 157 15.45 6.63 8.13
N ASN A 158 15.45 5.37 8.54
CA ASN A 158 16.67 4.58 8.73
C ASN A 158 17.39 4.37 7.40
N TRP A 159 16.64 4.06 6.33
CA TRP A 159 17.21 3.93 5.00
C TRP A 159 17.84 5.24 4.52
N ILE A 160 17.17 6.38 4.66
CA ILE A 160 17.73 7.68 4.27
C ILE A 160 19.00 7.97 5.08
N THR A 161 18.97 7.77 6.40
CA THR A 161 20.14 8.01 7.26
C THR A 161 21.35 7.16 6.85
N ASN A 162 21.13 5.91 6.46
CA ASN A 162 22.19 4.99 6.06
C ASN A 162 22.68 5.17 4.62
N ASN A 163 21.96 5.94 3.79
CA ASN A 163 22.27 6.17 2.38
C ASN A 163 22.47 7.67 2.07
N ARG A 164 22.66 8.50 3.10
CA ARG A 164 23.14 9.87 2.91
C ARG A 164 24.61 9.80 2.51
N GLU A 165 24.90 10.19 1.28
CA GLU A 165 26.24 10.58 0.84
C GLU A 165 26.73 11.82 1.63
#